data_AF-A0A3S1P5Q5-F1
#
_entry.id   AF-A0A3S1P5Q5-F1
#
_cell.length_a   1.000
_cell.length_b   1.000
_cell.length_c   1.000
_cell.angle_alpha   90.00
_cell.angle_beta   90.00
_cell.angle_gamma   90.00
#
_symmetry.space_group_name_H-M   'P 1'
#
loop_
_entity.id
_entity.type
_entity.pdbx_description
1 polymer ?
#
loop_
_entity_poly.entity_id
_entity_poly.type
_entity_poly.pdbx_seq_one_letter_code
_entity_poly.pdbx_strand_id
1 'polypeptide(L)' 'MTMPSPILASALVLAATAALALCSMVLNAGRRSLIRVRTERNRNTKTQG' A
#
# COMPACT_ATOMS: atom_id res chain seq x y z
N MET A 1 38.66 -4.06 -4.46
CA MET A 1 37.39 -4.14 -3.69
C MET A 1 36.78 -2.75 -3.67
N THR A 2 35.68 -2.52 -4.40
CA THR A 2 34.98 -1.22 -4.39
C THR A 2 34.10 -1.16 -3.14
N MET A 3 34.48 -0.35 -2.15
CA MET A 3 33.64 -0.12 -0.99
C MET A 3 32.39 0.67 -1.43
N PRO A 4 31.17 0.18 -1.15
CA PRO A 4 29.96 0.92 -1.49
C PRO A 4 29.96 2.21 -0.68
N SER A 5 29.87 3.35 -1.36
CA SER A 5 29.83 4.63 -0.65
C SER A 5 28.56 4.69 0.20
N PRO A 6 28.65 5.17 1.46
CA PRO A 6 27.49 5.24 2.36
C PRO A 6 26.38 6.13 1.79
N ILE A 7 26.73 7.11 0.95
CA ILE A 7 25.81 8.01 0.28
C ILE A 7 24.90 7.25 -0.70
N LEU A 8 25.47 6.36 -1.52
CA LEU A 8 24.69 5.53 -2.43
C LEU A 8 23.78 4.56 -1.66
N ALA A 9 24.26 4.00 -0.55
CA ALA A 9 23.46 3.11 0.29
C ALA A 9 22.25 3.86 0.90
N SER A 10 22.46 5.05 1.44
CA SER A 10 21.38 5.88 1.99
C SER A 10 20.36 6.29 0.93
N ALA A 11 20.82 6.65 -0.27
CA ALA A 11 19.94 6.98 -1.39
C ALA A 11 19.06 5.79 -1.81
N LEU A 12 19.64 4.58 -1.87
CA LEU A 12 18.91 3.35 -2.18
C LEU A 12 17.86 3.03 -1.11
N VAL A 13 18.21 3.15 0.17
CA VAL A 13 17.28 2.91 1.28
C VAL A 13 16.13 3.92 1.24
N LEU A 14 16.42 5.20 0.98
CA LEU A 14 15.39 6.23 0.87
C LEU A 14 14.44 5.96 -0.31
N ALA A 15 14.99 5.60 -1.47
CA ALA A 15 14.21 5.25 -2.65
C ALA A 15 13.32 4.01 -2.42
N ALA A 16 13.86 2.96 -1.80
CA ALA A 16 13.11 1.76 -1.45
C ALA A 16 11.97 2.07 -0.48
N THR A 17 12.21 2.91 0.52
CA THR A 17 11.20 3.31 1.51
C THR A 17 10.07 4.10 0.85
N ALA A 18 10.40 5.03 -0.05
CA ALA A 18 9.42 5.80 -0.80
C ALA A 18 8.54 4.90 -1.70
N ALA A 19 9.15 3.93 -2.39
CA ALA A 19 8.41 2.97 -3.20
C ALA A 19 7.48 2.10 -2.36
N LEU A 20 7.93 1.60 -1.20
CA LEU A 20 7.09 0.85 -0.27
C LEU A 20 5.93 1.69 0.29
N ALA A 21 6.16 2.97 0.59
CA ALA A 21 5.12 3.87 1.08
C ALA A 21 4.01 4.07 0.05
N LEU A 22 4.39 4.28 -1.22
CA LEU A 22 3.43 4.38 -2.33
C LEU A 22 2.65 3.08 -2.54
N CYS A 23 3.34 1.94 -2.59
CA CYS A 23 2.70 0.63 -2.70
C CYS A 23 1.72 0.38 -1.54
N SER A 24 2.12 0.73 -0.31
CA SER A 24 1.28 0.58 0.87
C SER A 24 0.04 1.50 0.81
N MET A 25 0.18 2.73 0.33
CA MET A 25 -0.96 3.63 0.10
C MET A 25 -1.92 3.09 -0.95
N VAL A 26 -1.42 2.61 -2.10
CA VAL A 26 -2.24 2.05 -3.18
C VAL A 26 -2.98 0.79 -2.70
N LEU A 27 -2.28 -0.12 -2.02
CA LEU A 27 -2.89 -1.31 -1.43
C LEU A 27 -3.92 -0.95 -0.36
N ASN A 28 -3.63 0.04 0.50
CA ASN A 28 -4.58 0.48 1.52
C ASN A 28 -5.81 1.16 0.91
N ALA A 29 -5.63 1.95 -0.15
CA ALA A 29 -6.74 2.54 -0.91
C ALA A 29 -7.59 1.47 -1.60
N GLY A 30 -6.96 0.48 -2.24
CA GLY A 30 -7.63 -0.67 -2.84
C GLY A 30 -8.37 -1.54 -1.82
N ARG A 31 -7.77 -1.79 -0.66
CA ARG A 31 -8.41 -2.50 0.46
C ARG A 31 -9.59 -1.72 1.02
N ARG A 32 -9.47 -0.41 1.22
CA ARG A 32 -10.59 0.44 1.65
C ARG A 32 -11.73 0.47 0.64
N SER A 33 -11.41 0.46 -0.65
CA SER A 33 -12.40 0.35 -1.73
C SER A 33 -13.11 -1.01 -1.69
N LEU A 34 -12.37 -2.11 -1.65
CA LEU A 34 -12.91 -3.47 -1.57
C LEU A 34 -13.72 -3.71 -0.29
N ILE A 35 -13.27 -3.19 0.86
CA ILE A 35 -14.01 -3.27 2.12
C ILE A 35 -15.30 -2.47 2.02
N ARG A 36 -15.28 -1.24 1.48
CA ARG A 36 -16.52 -0.47 1.25
C ARG A 36 -17.48 -1.21 0.34
N VAL A 37 -17.02 -1.74 -0.81
CA VAL A 37 -17.86 -2.50 -1.73
C VAL A 37 -18.45 -3.74 -1.05
N ARG A 38 -17.66 -4.47 -0.24
CA ARG A 38 -18.16 -5.61 0.53
C ARG A 38 -19.15 -5.21 1.62
N THR A 39 -18.91 -4.11 2.33
CA THR A 39 -19.82 -3.59 3.36
C THR A 39 -21.12 -3.10 2.75
N GLU A 40 -21.07 -2.38 1.63
CA GLU A 40 -22.24 -1.93 0.86
C GLU A 40 -23.07 -3.13 0.37
N ARG A 41 -22.39 -4.12 -0.22
CA ARG A 41 -23.02 -5.35 -0.70
C ARG A 41 -23.65 -6.16 0.44
N ASN A 42 -22.98 -6.26 1.59
CA ASN A 42 -23.48 -6.95 2.78
C ASN A 42 -24.70 -6.23 3.38
N ARG A 43 -24.68 -4.88 3.42
CA ARG A 43 -25.85 -4.09 3.81
C ARG A 43 -27.05 -4.38 2.92
N ASN A 44 -26.86 -4.39 1.61
CA ASN A 44 -27.96 -4.63 0.67
C ASN A 44 -28.58 -6.03 0.83
N THR A 45 -27.76 -7.06 1.12
CA THR A 45 -28.26 -8.42 1.40
C THR A 45 -28.97 -8.56 2.75
N LYS A 46 -28.74 -7.67 3.71
CA LYS A 46 -29.44 -7.67 5.02
C LYS A 46 -30.78 -6.95 5.00
N THR A 47 -31.01 -6.07 4.03
CA THR A 47 -32.28 -5.35 3.85
C THR A 47 -33.23 -5.99 2.85
N GLN A 48 -32.78 -7.01 2.11
CA GLN A 48 -33.60 -7.78 1.16
C GLN A 48 -34.03 -9.16 1.69
N GLY A 49 -33.82 -9.45 2.98
CA GLY A 49 -34.29 -10.66 3.65
C GLY A 49 -35.44 -10.36 4.60
#